data_AF-A0AAW7EBS8-F1
#
_entry.id   AF-A0AAW7EBS8-F1
#
_cell.length_a   1.000
_cell.length_b   1.000
_cell.length_c   1.000
_cell.angle_alpha   90.00
_cell.angle_beta   90.00
_cell.angle_gamma   90.00
#
_symmetry.space_group_name_H-M   'P 1'
#
loop_
_entity.id
_entity.type
_entity.pdbx_description
1 polymer ?
#
loop_
_entity_poly.entity_id
_entity_poly.type
_entity_poly.pdbx_seq_one_letter_code
_entity_poly.pdbx_strand_id
1 'polypeptide(L)'
;MAKITYSGLQAAFSFDGIQIGKGQTIELTGAELTKLQKGKVFKVLLELGDLSVDDTQDSKTTGRKGSSKSDPELDKVRAELKALGVTYADDETLEQLQAKLAQAQE
;
A
#
# COMPACT_ATOMS: atom_id res chain seq x y z
N MET A 1 1.86 -14.05 -13.14
CA MET A 1 1.96 -12.74 -13.80
C MET A 1 2.15 -11.74 -12.69
N ALA A 2 3.16 -10.87 -12.78
CA ALA A 2 3.48 -9.97 -11.69
C ALA A 2 2.56 -8.75 -11.75
N LYS A 3 2.11 -8.26 -10.60
CA LYS A 3 1.33 -7.02 -10.51
C LYS A 3 2.17 -5.98 -9.80
N ILE A 4 2.17 -4.75 -10.31
CA ILE A 4 2.76 -3.62 -9.59
C ILE A 4 1.73 -2.52 -9.40
N THR A 5 1.74 -1.97 -8.20
CA THR A 5 0.86 -0.88 -7.78
C THR A 5 1.71 0.32 -7.41
N TYR A 6 1.43 1.46 -8.04
CA TYR A 6 2.11 2.72 -7.71
C TYR A 6 1.30 3.52 -6.68
N SER A 7 1.94 3.86 -5.58
CA SER A 7 1.33 4.47 -4.39
C SER A 7 1.98 5.80 -4.00
N GLY A 8 2.84 6.35 -4.86
CA GLY A 8 3.67 7.49 -4.55
C GLY A 8 2.97 8.83 -4.50
N LEU A 9 3.74 9.86 -4.17
CA LEU A 9 3.25 11.24 -4.06
C LEU A 9 2.88 11.86 -5.42
N GLN A 10 3.52 11.42 -6.50
CA GLN A 10 3.28 11.93 -7.84
C GLN A 10 2.01 11.33 -8.46
N ALA A 11 1.45 12.00 -9.48
CA ALA A 11 0.23 11.56 -10.15
C ALA A 11 0.43 10.25 -10.96
N ALA A 12 1.64 10.02 -11.48
CA ALA A 12 1.99 8.82 -12.21
C ALA A 12 3.50 8.55 -12.14
N PHE A 13 3.87 7.29 -12.34
CA PHE A 13 5.24 6.82 -12.50
C PHE A 13 5.40 6.21 -13.89
N SER A 14 6.44 6.63 -14.60
CA SER A 14 6.79 6.10 -15.92
C SER A 14 8.18 5.51 -15.90
N PHE A 15 8.33 4.27 -16.34
CA PHE A 15 9.62 3.60 -16.42
C PHE A 15 9.63 2.55 -17.53
N ASP A 16 10.68 2.55 -18.35
CA ASP A 16 10.85 1.61 -19.47
C ASP A 16 9.64 1.55 -20.42
N GLY A 17 9.00 2.70 -20.68
CA GLY A 17 7.81 2.81 -21.54
C GLY A 17 6.50 2.38 -20.88
N ILE A 18 6.54 1.89 -19.65
CA ILE A 18 5.37 1.52 -18.85
C ILE A 18 4.98 2.70 -17.97
N GLN A 19 3.71 3.10 -18.02
CA GLN A 19 3.17 4.18 -17.18
C GLN A 19 2.11 3.63 -16.22
N ILE A 20 2.23 3.98 -14.95
CA ILE A 20 1.34 3.55 -13.87
C ILE A 20 0.85 4.80 -13.15
N GLY A 21 -0.47 5.02 -13.11
CA GLY A 21 -1.07 6.08 -12.32
C GLY A 21 -1.01 5.82 -10.81
N LYS A 22 -1.13 6.86 -10.01
CA LYS A 22 -1.27 6.71 -8.55
C LYS A 22 -2.51 5.89 -8.20
N GLY A 23 -2.33 4.89 -7.35
CA GLY A 23 -3.37 3.93 -6.97
C GLY A 23 -3.73 2.94 -8.08
N GLN A 24 -3.03 2.95 -9.21
CA GLN A 24 -3.25 1.98 -10.27
C GLN A 24 -2.36 0.76 -10.10
N THR A 25 -2.94 -0.39 -10.43
CA THR A 25 -2.25 -1.66 -10.55
C THR A 25 -2.18 -2.04 -12.01
N ILE A 26 -0.98 -2.38 -12.48
CA ILE A 26 -0.79 -2.94 -13.82
C ILE A 26 -0.23 -4.35 -13.73
N GLU A 27 -0.59 -5.17 -14.71
CA GLU A 27 -0.05 -6.51 -14.90
C GLU A 27 1.17 -6.44 -15.81
N LEU A 28 2.24 -7.06 -15.35
CA LEU A 28 3.49 -7.19 -16.05
C LEU A 28 3.88 -8.63 -16.26
N THR A 29 4.62 -8.84 -17.34
CA THR A 29 5.37 -10.07 -17.56
C THR A 29 6.62 -10.10 -16.68
N GLY A 30 7.12 -11.29 -16.36
CA GLY A 30 8.32 -11.43 -15.52
C GLY A 30 9.57 -10.76 -16.11
N ALA A 31 9.65 -10.66 -17.44
CA ALA A 31 10.73 -9.94 -18.13
C ALA A 31 10.69 -8.43 -17.86
N GLU A 32 9.50 -7.82 -17.87
CA GLU A 32 9.31 -6.39 -17.59
C GLU A 32 9.59 -6.09 -16.11
N LEU A 33 9.06 -6.90 -15.19
CA LEU A 33 9.34 -6.75 -13.76
C LEU A 33 10.85 -6.81 -13.48
N THR A 34 11.56 -7.76 -14.09
CA THR A 34 13.02 -7.91 -13.91
C THR A 34 13.79 -6.69 -14.41
N LYS A 35 13.35 -6.05 -15.50
CA LYS A 35 13.95 -4.80 -15.98
C LYS A 35 13.68 -3.64 -15.02
N LEU A 36 12.45 -3.53 -14.54
CA LEU A 36 12.03 -2.55 -13.53
C LEU A 36 12.84 -2.68 -12.24
N GLN A 37 12.99 -3.89 -11.69
CA GLN A 37 13.79 -4.18 -10.49
C GLN A 37 15.27 -3.80 -10.61
N LYS A 38 15.83 -3.77 -11.82
CA LYS A 38 17.20 -3.30 -12.07
C LYS A 38 17.31 -1.77 -12.03
N GLY A 39 16.21 -1.06 -12.25
CA GLY A 39 16.14 0.39 -12.18
C GLY A 39 16.40 0.93 -10.77
N LYS A 40 17.28 1.93 -10.64
CA LYS A 40 17.52 2.59 -9.35
C LYS A 40 16.25 3.20 -8.76
N VAL A 41 15.42 3.80 -9.61
CA VAL A 41 14.18 4.46 -9.20
C VAL A 41 13.19 3.45 -8.62
N PHE A 42 13.08 2.27 -9.21
CA PHE A 42 12.22 1.20 -8.69
C PHE A 42 12.60 0.78 -7.27
N LYS A 43 13.90 0.58 -7.01
CA LYS A 43 14.39 0.25 -5.66
C LYS A 43 14.07 1.34 -4.66
N VAL A 44 14.32 2.59 -5.04
CA VAL A 44 14.00 3.76 -4.20
C VAL A 44 12.51 3.84 -3.90
N LEU A 45 11.64 3.62 -4.90
CA LEU A 45 10.20 3.65 -4.69
C LEU A 45 9.72 2.49 -3.80
N LEU A 46 10.32 1.30 -3.92
CA LEU A 46 10.07 0.19 -3.01
C LEU A 46 10.49 0.53 -1.58
N GLU A 47 11.68 1.12 -1.41
CA GLU A 47 12.22 1.53 -0.11
C GLU A 47 11.38 2.64 0.54
N LEU A 48 10.86 3.57 -0.26
CA LEU A 48 9.97 4.64 0.18
C LEU A 48 8.53 4.16 0.45
N GLY A 49 8.16 2.96 0.03
CA GLY A 49 6.78 2.47 0.09
C GLY A 49 5.83 3.10 -0.96
N ASP A 50 6.41 3.76 -1.96
CA ASP A 50 5.71 4.39 -3.07
C ASP A 50 5.39 3.40 -4.21
N LEU A 51 5.93 2.19 -4.16
CA LEU A 51 5.68 1.13 -5.14
C LEU A 51 5.57 -0.23 -4.45
N SER A 52 4.52 -0.99 -4.80
CA SER A 52 4.29 -2.34 -4.29
C SER A 52 4.29 -3.35 -5.43
N VAL A 53 4.93 -4.49 -5.23
CA VAL A 53 5.02 -5.59 -6.20
C VAL A 53 4.32 -6.80 -5.61
N ASP A 54 3.27 -7.26 -6.28
CA ASP A 54 2.55 -8.48 -5.96
C ASP A 54 2.91 -9.53 -7.01
N ASP A 55 3.94 -10.32 -6.74
CA ASP A 55 4.29 -11.45 -7.59
C ASP A 55 3.64 -12.70 -6.99
N THR A 56 2.63 -13.25 -7.67
CA THR A 56 1.94 -14.48 -7.22
C THR A 56 2.83 -15.73 -7.34
N GLN A 57 4.15 -15.58 -7.47
CA GLN A 57 5.13 -16.63 -7.28
C GLN A 57 5.63 -16.58 -5.82
N ASP A 58 4.93 -17.34 -5.00
CA ASP A 58 5.26 -17.64 -3.62
C ASP A 58 6.72 -18.14 -3.49
N SER A 59 7.61 -17.35 -2.87
CA SER A 59 8.63 -17.78 -1.89
C SER A 59 9.94 -16.96 -1.92
N LYS A 60 10.28 -16.44 -0.74
CA LYS A 60 11.63 -16.06 -0.28
C LYS A 60 12.38 -15.00 -1.09
N THR A 61 12.01 -13.74 -0.92
CA THR A 61 13.03 -12.70 -0.73
C THR A 61 12.58 -11.73 0.36
N THR A 62 13.50 -11.50 1.28
CA THR A 62 13.42 -10.60 2.43
C THR A 62 13.05 -9.19 1.99
N GLY A 63 11.82 -8.77 2.27
CA GLY A 63 11.38 -7.39 2.11
C GLY A 63 10.08 -7.25 2.87
N ARG A 64 10.12 -6.44 3.93
CA ARG A 64 9.02 -6.20 4.87
C ARG A 64 7.67 -6.18 4.15
N LYS A 65 6.78 -7.06 4.64
CA LYS A 65 5.33 -6.85 4.77
C LYS A 65 4.91 -5.57 4.08
N GLY A 66 4.49 -5.70 2.82
CA GLY A 66 3.91 -4.62 2.04
C GLY A 66 2.80 -4.02 2.87
N SER A 67 3.12 -2.91 3.52
CA SER A 67 2.15 -2.06 4.14
C SER A 67 1.31 -1.57 2.97
N SER A 68 0.15 -2.21 2.79
CA SER A 68 -1.07 -1.44 2.63
C SER A 68 -0.89 -0.16 3.43
N LYS A 69 -1.29 0.99 2.89
CA LYS A 69 -1.45 2.22 3.67
C LYS A 69 -2.58 2.05 4.71
N SER A 70 -2.55 0.98 5.48
CA SER A 70 -2.86 1.01 6.89
C SER A 70 -1.84 1.94 7.52
N ASP A 71 -2.20 3.21 7.70
CA ASP A 71 -1.59 3.93 8.82
C ASP A 71 -1.71 3.00 10.03
N PRO A 72 -0.60 2.60 10.68
CA PRO A 72 -0.69 1.70 11.83
C PRO A 72 -1.55 2.30 12.94
N GLU A 73 -1.74 3.62 12.93
CA GLU A 73 -2.69 4.33 13.79
C GLU A 73 -4.14 4.08 13.37
N LEU A 74 -4.47 4.08 12.07
CA LEU A 74 -5.81 3.72 11.58
C LEU A 74 -6.18 2.29 11.98
N ASP A 75 -5.29 1.32 11.76
CA ASP A 75 -5.54 -0.08 12.12
C ASP A 75 -5.71 -0.28 13.63
N LYS A 76 -4.92 0.44 14.45
CA LYS A 76 -5.07 0.41 15.91
C LYS A 76 -6.42 0.98 16.35
N VAL A 77 -6.78 2.16 15.86
CA VAL A 77 -8.05 2.83 16.22
C VAL A 77 -9.23 1.99 15.75
N ARG A 78 -9.18 1.42 14.54
CA ARG A 78 -10.19 0.47 14.02
C ARG A 78 -10.30 -0.77 14.89
N ALA A 79 -9.17 -1.36 15.32
CA ALA A 79 -9.18 -2.51 16.21
C ALA A 79 -9.77 -2.19 17.59
N GLU A 80 -9.47 -1.03 18.16
CA GLU A 80 -10.03 -0.56 19.43
C GLU A 80 -11.54 -0.28 19.31
N LEU A 81 -11.98 0.42 18.27
CA LEU A 81 -13.40 0.62 17.97
C LEU A 81 -14.15 -0.70 17.85
N LYS A 82 -13.56 -1.68 17.14
CA LYS A 82 -14.13 -3.02 17.02
C LYS A 82 -14.19 -3.76 18.36
N ALA A 83 -13.16 -3.61 19.20
CA ALA A 83 -13.14 -4.18 20.54
C ALA A 83 -14.20 -3.57 21.46
N LEU A 84 -14.51 -2.28 21.27
CA LEU A 84 -15.60 -1.56 21.94
C LEU A 84 -16.98 -1.83 21.30
N GLY A 85 -17.05 -2.60 20.20
CA GLY A 85 -18.29 -2.88 19.48
C GLY A 85 -18.84 -1.70 18.66
N VAL A 86 -18.02 -0.68 18.43
CA VAL A 86 -18.35 0.50 17.64
C VAL A 86 -18.18 0.19 16.15
N THR A 87 -19.23 0.43 15.37
CA THR A 87 -19.21 0.27 13.91
C THR A 87 -18.54 1.48 13.24
N TYR A 88 -17.61 1.19 12.33
CA TYR A 88 -16.92 2.17 11.51
C TYR A 88 -16.94 1.75 10.05
N ALA A 89 -16.79 2.74 9.15
CA ALA A 89 -16.67 2.48 7.72
C ALA A 89 -15.21 2.56 7.27
N ASP A 90 -14.85 1.81 6.23
CA ASP A 90 -13.45 1.73 5.75
C ASP A 90 -12.99 3.02 5.04
N ASP A 91 -13.95 3.85 4.62
CA ASP A 91 -13.80 5.19 4.04
C ASP A 91 -13.65 6.32 5.09
N GLU A 92 -13.81 6.03 6.38
CA GLU A 92 -13.60 7.00 7.47
C GLU A 92 -12.12 7.29 7.72
N THR A 93 -11.81 8.56 7.97
CA THR A 93 -10.46 9.06 8.24
C THR A 93 -10.05 8.85 9.71
N LEU A 94 -8.76 8.99 10.02
CA LEU A 94 -8.21 8.78 11.37
C LEU A 94 -8.91 9.65 12.43
N GLU A 95 -9.12 10.93 12.14
CA GLU A 95 -9.80 11.86 13.06
C GLU A 95 -11.23 11.42 13.36
N GLN A 96 -11.96 10.91 12.36
CA GLN A 96 -13.34 10.43 12.55
C GLN A 96 -13.37 9.17 13.43
N LEU A 97 -12.46 8.24 13.19
CA LEU A 97 -12.35 7.01 13.98
C LEU A 97 -11.91 7.31 15.42
N GLN A 98 -10.94 8.21 15.62
CA GLN A 98 -10.50 8.64 16.95
C GLN A 98 -11.59 9.37 17.72
N ALA A 99 -12.38 10.23 17.05
CA ALA A 99 -13.51 10.92 17.68
C ALA A 99 -14.56 9.91 18.17
N LYS A 100 -14.89 8.88 17.38
CA LYS A 100 -15.80 7.81 17.82
C LYS A 100 -15.23 6.98 18.97
N LEU A 101 -13.92 6.76 18.97
CA LEU A 101 -13.24 5.98 20.01
C LEU A 101 -13.30 6.75 21.33
N ALA A 102 -12.99 8.05 21.30
CA ALA A 102 -13.11 8.93 22.45
C ALA A 102 -14.57 9.01 22.95
N GLN A 103 -15.54 9.14 22.05
CA GLN A 103 -16.97 9.16 22.41
C GLN A 103 -17.44 7.84 23.05
N ALA A 104 -16.89 6.70 22.65
CA ALA A 104 -17.23 5.40 23.21
C ALA A 104 -16.55 5.11 24.56
N GLN A 105 -15.53 5.90 24.92
CA GLN A 105 -14.83 5.84 26.21
C GLN A 105 -15.35 6.85 27.23
N GLU A 106 -16.16 7.82 26.80
CA GLU A 106 -16.86 8.80 27.65
C GLU A 106 -18.17 8.22 28.23
#